data_AF-A0A925P2I7-F1
#
_entry.id   AF-A0A925P2I7-F1
#
_cell.length_a   1.000
_cell.length_b   1.000
_cell.length_c   1.000
_cell.angle_alpha   90.00
_cell.angle_beta   90.00
_cell.angle_gamma   90.00
#
_symmetry.space_group_name_H-M   'P 1'
#
loop_
_entity.id
_entity.type
_entity.pdbx_description
1 polymer ?
#
loop_
_entity_poly.entity_id
_entity_poly.type
_entity_poly.pdbx_seq_one_letter_code
_entity_poly.pdbx_strand_id
1 'polypeptide(L)'
;MQTEGNGSQRTARVTALKGFGVGVLVAGLVALMAVAALRESAKSKPQEVATSTDVEAAERPAVTAEEEAYARALWPIHAQVKQNAVKMTFAGLAYKLGDIKRGVVKERVAPLTLVFDAALAQAKKLEPPASMQALHQEYMDAILLYRDSSVTMILVAADGRDEHLIQAQKKSTKAAGLTLKVGEMLWPGEYKPN
;
A
#
# COMPACT_ATOMS: atom_id res chain seq x y z
N MET A 1 55.08 29.62 38.66
CA MET A 1 55.39 29.61 37.21
C MET A 1 54.51 28.50 36.62
N GLN A 2 53.32 28.69 36.00
CA GLN A 2 52.94 29.52 34.83
C GLN A 2 54.04 29.49 33.76
N THR A 3 53.85 29.02 32.51
CA THR A 3 52.75 29.24 31.54
C THR A 3 52.65 28.13 30.45
N GLU A 4 51.42 27.95 29.91
CA GLU A 4 50.97 27.84 28.48
C GLU A 4 51.76 27.00 27.45
N GLY A 5 51.17 26.33 26.45
CA GLY A 5 49.80 26.25 25.91
C GLY A 5 49.80 25.60 24.50
N ASN A 6 48.60 25.26 24.00
CA ASN A 6 48.21 25.05 22.58
C ASN A 6 48.91 23.92 21.78
N GLY A 7 48.28 23.03 21.02
CA GLY A 7 47.02 23.03 20.31
C GLY A 7 47.27 22.64 18.84
N SER A 8 47.02 21.38 18.44
CA SER A 8 46.57 21.00 17.08
C SER A 8 46.56 19.50 16.78
N GLN A 9 45.35 19.04 16.39
CA GLN A 9 45.06 18.17 15.24
C GLN A 9 45.35 16.66 15.35
N ARG A 10 44.31 15.81 15.44
CA ARG A 10 43.44 15.29 14.35
C ARG A 10 44.13 14.24 13.47
N THR A 11 43.37 13.18 13.20
CA THR A 11 43.61 11.99 12.35
C THR A 11 44.24 10.81 13.11
N ALA A 12 43.72 9.58 13.12
CA ALA A 12 42.64 8.99 12.35
C ALA A 12 41.89 7.92 13.16
N ARG A 13 40.60 7.87 12.88
CA ARG A 13 39.61 6.91 13.36
C ARG A 13 39.88 5.50 12.82
N VAL A 14 39.66 4.51 13.69
CA VAL A 14 38.76 3.36 13.47
C VAL A 14 38.85 2.71 12.09
N THR A 15 39.64 1.64 11.95
CA THR A 15 39.46 0.69 10.84
C THR A 15 39.87 -0.72 11.28
N ALA A 16 39.05 -1.36 12.12
CA ALA A 16 39.30 -2.78 12.45
C ALA A 16 38.02 -3.58 12.80
N LEU A 17 36.83 -3.11 12.43
CA LEU A 17 35.58 -3.82 12.76
C LEU A 17 34.52 -3.84 11.62
N LYS A 18 34.96 -3.85 10.35
CA LYS A 18 34.06 -3.94 9.18
C LYS A 18 34.16 -5.23 8.37
N GLY A 19 35.06 -6.15 8.71
CA GLY A 19 35.25 -7.40 7.95
C GLY A 19 34.24 -8.50 8.27
N PHE A 20 33.80 -8.61 9.53
CA PHE A 20 33.00 -9.77 9.97
C PHE A 20 31.53 -9.71 9.51
N GLY A 21 30.92 -8.52 9.47
CA GLY A 21 29.52 -8.36 9.07
C GLY A 21 29.28 -8.65 7.59
N VAL A 22 30.23 -8.31 6.71
CA VAL A 22 30.11 -8.54 5.27
C VAL A 22 30.32 -10.03 4.94
N GLY A 23 31.24 -10.71 5.61
CA GLY A 23 31.46 -12.15 5.43
C GLY A 23 30.23 -12.98 5.80
N VAL A 24 29.59 -12.67 6.92
CA VAL A 24 28.36 -13.35 7.36
C VAL A 24 27.20 -13.05 6.40
N LEU A 25 27.08 -11.81 5.91
CA LEU A 25 26.04 -11.42 4.95
C LEU A 25 26.19 -12.14 3.60
N VAL A 26 27.41 -12.20 3.06
CA VAL A 26 27.71 -12.87 1.79
C VAL A 26 27.51 -14.38 1.93
N ALA A 27 27.97 -14.99 3.03
CA ALA A 27 27.73 -16.41 3.29
C ALA A 27 26.23 -16.73 3.43
N GLY A 28 25.45 -15.86 4.07
CA GLY A 28 24.00 -15.99 4.17
C GLY A 28 23.29 -15.90 2.80
N LEU A 29 23.71 -14.96 1.95
CA LEU A 29 23.18 -14.82 0.58
C LEU A 29 23.49 -16.04 -0.29
N VAL A 30 24.72 -16.56 -0.21
CA VAL A 30 25.12 -17.77 -0.95
C VAL A 30 24.35 -19.01 -0.47
N ALA A 31 24.14 -19.14 0.84
CA ALA A 31 23.33 -20.23 1.40
C ALA A 31 21.86 -20.15 0.93
N LEU A 32 21.27 -18.95 0.88
CA LEU A 32 19.91 -18.75 0.37
C LEU A 32 19.80 -19.09 -1.12
N MET A 33 20.78 -18.69 -1.93
CA MET A 33 20.84 -19.03 -3.36
C MET A 33 20.98 -20.53 -3.59
N ALA A 34 21.80 -21.23 -2.78
CA ALA A 34 21.95 -22.67 -2.85
C ALA A 34 20.66 -23.41 -2.48
N VAL A 35 19.97 -22.97 -1.41
CA VAL A 35 18.68 -23.54 -1.00
C VAL A 35 17.59 -23.31 -2.04
N ALA A 36 17.58 -22.15 -2.71
CA ALA A 36 16.67 -21.86 -3.81
C ALA A 36 16.93 -22.78 -5.02
N ALA A 37 18.18 -22.93 -5.44
CA ALA A 37 18.55 -23.80 -6.57
C ALA A 37 18.28 -25.29 -6.30
N LEU A 38 18.48 -25.75 -5.05
CA LEU A 38 18.13 -27.10 -4.61
C LEU A 38 16.60 -27.30 -4.57
N ARG A 39 15.83 -26.27 -4.18
CA ARG A 39 14.36 -26.31 -4.24
C ARG A 39 13.82 -26.33 -5.67
N GLU A 40 14.46 -25.63 -6.59
CA GLU A 40 14.08 -25.64 -8.01
C GLU A 40 14.42 -27.00 -8.64
N SER A 41 15.57 -27.58 -8.31
CA SER A 41 15.95 -28.93 -8.77
C SER A 41 15.05 -30.03 -8.17
N ALA A 42 14.55 -29.84 -6.95
CA ALA A 42 13.60 -30.76 -6.31
C ALA A 42 12.15 -30.61 -6.83
N LYS A 43 11.80 -29.47 -7.47
CA LYS A 43 10.48 -29.23 -8.07
C LYS A 43 10.37 -29.67 -9.53
N SER A 44 11.49 -29.94 -10.20
CA SER A 44 11.48 -30.52 -11.55
C SER A 44 11.44 -32.04 -11.50
N LYS A 45 10.29 -32.60 -11.09
CA LYS A 45 9.86 -33.92 -11.59
C LYS A 45 8.86 -33.67 -12.70
N PRO A 46 9.06 -34.21 -13.92
CA PRO A 46 8.02 -34.26 -14.93
C PRO A 46 6.86 -35.05 -14.34
N GLN A 47 5.79 -34.35 -13.97
CA GLN A 47 4.56 -35.00 -13.57
C GLN A 47 3.92 -35.51 -14.86
N GLU A 48 4.16 -36.79 -15.11
CA GLU A 48 3.38 -37.62 -16.03
C GLU A 48 1.90 -37.29 -15.82
N VAL A 49 1.26 -36.77 -16.88
CA VAL A 49 -0.13 -36.34 -16.86
C VAL A 49 -0.99 -37.60 -16.76
N ALA A 50 -1.21 -38.04 -15.53
CA ALA A 50 -2.31 -38.93 -15.21
C ALA A 50 -3.59 -38.10 -15.32
N THR A 51 -4.33 -38.35 -16.39
CA THR A 51 -5.70 -37.92 -16.64
C THR A 51 -6.54 -38.15 -15.37
N SER A 52 -6.86 -37.12 -14.61
CA SER A 52 -7.86 -37.17 -13.56
C SER A 52 -8.28 -35.78 -13.11
N THR A 53 -9.53 -35.47 -13.39
CA THR A 53 -10.35 -34.35 -12.89
C THR A 53 -10.17 -33.05 -13.66
N ASP A 54 -11.11 -32.81 -14.58
CA ASP A 54 -11.63 -31.48 -14.89
C ASP A 54 -11.90 -30.73 -13.58
N VAL A 55 -10.89 -30.03 -13.09
CA VAL A 55 -11.16 -28.76 -12.43
C VAL A 55 -11.11 -27.78 -13.58
N GLU A 56 -12.29 -27.56 -14.17
CA GLU A 56 -12.61 -26.38 -14.93
C GLU A 56 -12.21 -25.19 -14.05
N ALA A 57 -10.96 -24.75 -14.20
CA ALA A 57 -10.51 -23.48 -13.69
C ALA A 57 -11.41 -22.52 -14.45
N ALA A 58 -12.51 -22.11 -13.83
CA ALA A 58 -13.52 -21.25 -14.42
C ALA A 58 -12.78 -20.08 -15.06
N GLU A 59 -12.59 -20.19 -16.38
CA GLU A 59 -11.89 -19.22 -17.17
C GLU A 59 -12.79 -17.99 -17.03
N ARG A 60 -12.31 -16.97 -16.30
CA ARG A 60 -13.14 -15.78 -16.08
C ARG A 60 -13.64 -15.35 -17.46
N PRO A 61 -14.97 -15.15 -17.63
CA PRO A 61 -15.50 -14.69 -18.89
C PRO A 61 -14.66 -13.52 -19.39
N ALA A 62 -14.28 -13.55 -20.66
CA ALA A 62 -13.50 -12.46 -21.25
C ALA A 62 -14.19 -11.13 -20.94
N VAL A 63 -13.44 -10.17 -20.39
CA VAL A 63 -13.94 -8.84 -20.04
C VAL A 63 -14.57 -8.24 -21.30
N THR A 64 -15.84 -7.87 -21.20
CA THR A 64 -16.57 -7.30 -22.34
C THR A 64 -16.07 -5.89 -22.66
N ALA A 65 -16.34 -5.39 -23.87
CA ALA A 65 -15.91 -4.04 -24.26
C ALA A 65 -16.48 -2.94 -23.35
N GLU A 66 -17.72 -3.11 -22.85
CA GLU A 66 -18.36 -2.19 -21.91
C GLU A 66 -17.67 -2.19 -20.54
N GLU A 67 -17.30 -3.39 -20.06
CA GLU A 67 -16.56 -3.56 -18.81
C GLU A 67 -15.14 -2.98 -18.90
N GLU A 68 -14.47 -3.14 -20.04
CA GLU A 68 -13.16 -2.52 -20.28
C GLU A 68 -13.26 -0.99 -20.35
N ALA A 69 -14.30 -0.45 -21.00
CA ALA A 69 -14.55 0.99 -21.05
C ALA A 69 -14.80 1.57 -19.65
N TYR A 70 -15.61 0.88 -18.83
CA TYR A 70 -15.82 1.24 -17.42
C TYR A 70 -14.52 1.17 -16.61
N ALA A 71 -13.74 0.10 -16.75
CA ALA A 71 -12.45 -0.04 -16.08
C ALA A 71 -11.50 1.10 -16.48
N ARG A 72 -11.39 1.44 -17.77
CA ARG A 72 -10.60 2.59 -18.23
C ARG A 72 -11.06 3.90 -17.60
N ALA A 73 -12.36 4.13 -17.52
CA ALA A 73 -12.94 5.34 -16.92
C ALA A 73 -12.72 5.43 -15.40
N LEU A 74 -12.76 4.29 -14.70
CA LEU A 74 -12.57 4.22 -13.24
C LEU A 74 -11.11 4.39 -12.82
N TRP A 75 -10.16 3.96 -13.66
CA TRP A 75 -8.73 3.95 -13.36
C TRP A 75 -8.16 5.25 -12.77
N PRO A 76 -8.37 6.45 -13.37
CA PRO A 76 -7.82 7.68 -12.81
C PRO A 76 -8.34 7.99 -11.39
N ILE A 77 -9.61 7.66 -11.11
CA ILE A 77 -10.21 7.82 -9.78
C ILE A 77 -9.54 6.84 -8.82
N HIS A 78 -9.38 5.58 -9.23
CA HIS A 78 -8.73 4.53 -8.43
C HIS A 78 -7.29 4.85 -8.07
N ALA A 79 -6.49 5.28 -9.04
CA ALA A 79 -5.10 5.69 -8.82
C ALA A 79 -5.02 6.86 -7.81
N GLN A 80 -5.90 7.86 -7.96
CA GLN A 80 -5.96 9.00 -7.03
C GLN A 80 -6.36 8.54 -5.62
N VAL A 81 -7.38 7.69 -5.48
CA VAL A 81 -7.84 7.17 -4.18
C VAL A 81 -6.72 6.41 -3.48
N LYS A 82 -6.05 5.47 -4.16
CA LYS A 82 -4.92 4.72 -3.60
C LYS A 82 -3.79 5.65 -3.14
N GLN A 83 -3.39 6.59 -3.99
CA GLN A 83 -2.30 7.51 -3.66
C GLN A 83 -2.62 8.35 -2.41
N ASN A 84 -3.85 8.85 -2.30
CA ASN A 84 -4.25 9.69 -1.16
C ASN A 84 -4.52 8.88 0.12
N ALA A 85 -4.96 7.62 0.00
CA ALA A 85 -5.01 6.69 1.12
C ALA A 85 -3.62 6.46 1.72
N VAL A 86 -2.59 6.26 0.89
CA VAL A 86 -1.20 6.12 1.35
C VAL A 86 -0.72 7.38 2.07
N LYS A 87 -1.01 8.58 1.54
CA LYS A 87 -0.69 9.85 2.23
C LYS A 87 -1.36 9.94 3.60
N MET A 88 -2.61 9.53 3.71
CA MET A 88 -3.34 9.48 4.98
C MET A 88 -2.65 8.53 5.97
N THR A 89 -2.31 7.32 5.55
CA THR A 89 -1.58 6.36 6.39
C THR A 89 -0.26 6.93 6.89
N PHE A 90 0.53 7.58 6.03
CA PHE A 90 1.79 8.20 6.46
C PHE A 90 1.59 9.37 7.43
N ALA A 91 0.52 10.15 7.31
CA ALA A 91 0.22 11.18 8.29
C ALA A 91 -0.08 10.59 9.67
N GLY A 92 -0.88 9.51 9.73
CA GLY A 92 -1.16 8.79 10.98
C GLY A 92 0.10 8.17 11.61
N LEU A 93 0.95 7.53 10.79
CA LEU A 93 2.21 6.93 11.25
C LEU A 93 3.20 7.99 11.76
N ALA A 94 3.41 9.07 11.03
CA ALA A 94 4.31 10.14 11.44
C ALA A 94 3.89 10.74 12.81
N TYR A 95 2.59 10.86 13.06
CA TYR A 95 2.11 11.30 14.37
C TYR A 95 2.39 10.27 15.45
N LYS A 96 2.11 8.98 15.19
CA LYS A 96 2.35 7.91 16.15
C LYS A 96 3.82 7.72 16.50
N LEU A 97 4.72 7.98 15.56
CA LEU A 97 6.17 7.95 15.77
C LEU A 97 6.70 9.23 16.47
N GLY A 98 5.86 10.25 16.63
CA GLY A 98 6.25 11.53 17.26
C GLY A 98 6.93 12.52 16.31
N ASP A 99 7.02 12.20 15.01
CA ASP A 99 7.64 13.02 13.98
C ASP A 99 6.84 14.30 13.69
N ILE A 100 5.51 14.25 13.89
CA ILE A 100 4.63 15.41 13.74
C ILE A 100 3.72 15.60 14.94
N LYS A 101 3.36 16.86 15.23
CA LYS A 101 2.41 17.22 16.28
C LYS A 101 0.97 17.06 15.78
N ARG A 102 0.02 16.95 16.73
CA ARG A 102 -1.42 16.79 16.45
C ARG A 102 -2.00 17.84 15.47
N GLY A 103 -1.55 19.10 15.54
CA GLY A 103 -2.00 20.15 14.61
C GLY A 103 -1.63 19.85 13.16
N VAL A 104 -0.41 19.33 12.94
CA VAL A 104 0.10 18.97 11.61
C VAL A 104 -0.65 17.77 11.02
N VAL A 105 -1.22 16.89 11.85
CA VAL A 105 -2.12 15.82 11.37
C VAL A 105 -3.31 16.43 10.65
N LYS A 106 -4.00 17.40 11.27
CA LYS A 106 -5.15 18.06 10.63
C LYS A 106 -4.75 18.75 9.33
N GLU A 107 -3.62 19.47 9.31
CA GLU A 107 -3.13 20.16 8.11
C GLU A 107 -2.88 19.20 6.94
N ARG A 108 -2.28 18.02 7.21
CA ARG A 108 -2.00 17.02 6.17
C ARG A 108 -3.23 16.25 5.72
N VAL A 109 -4.24 16.11 6.57
CA VAL A 109 -5.36 15.17 6.36
C VAL A 109 -6.63 15.87 5.91
N ALA A 110 -6.91 17.09 6.36
CA ALA A 110 -8.10 17.84 5.96
C ALA A 110 -8.24 17.98 4.43
N PRO A 111 -7.16 18.24 3.66
CA PRO A 111 -7.26 18.24 2.20
C PRO A 111 -7.65 16.88 1.61
N LEU A 112 -7.30 15.77 2.25
CA LEU A 112 -7.59 14.43 1.75
C LEU A 112 -9.08 14.11 1.81
N THR A 113 -9.80 14.62 2.83
CA THR A 113 -11.27 14.50 2.90
C THR A 113 -11.92 15.05 1.64
N LEU A 114 -11.51 16.24 1.20
CA LEU A 114 -12.05 16.88 0.00
C LEU A 114 -11.71 16.08 -1.27
N VAL A 115 -10.52 15.49 -1.33
CA VAL A 115 -10.13 14.62 -2.45
C VAL A 115 -11.01 13.37 -2.51
N PHE A 116 -11.31 12.73 -1.38
CA PHE A 116 -12.20 11.57 -1.36
C PHE A 116 -13.65 11.96 -1.68
N ASP A 117 -14.15 13.10 -1.20
CA ASP A 117 -15.47 13.62 -1.58
C ASP A 117 -15.56 13.85 -3.10
N ALA A 118 -14.52 14.45 -3.69
CA ALA A 118 -14.44 14.67 -5.14
C ALA A 118 -14.36 13.35 -5.93
N ALA A 119 -13.56 12.38 -5.47
CA ALA A 119 -13.47 11.05 -6.07
C ALA A 119 -14.81 10.32 -6.05
N LEU A 120 -15.55 10.41 -4.93
CA LEU A 120 -16.90 9.84 -4.83
C LEU A 120 -17.87 10.51 -5.81
N ALA A 121 -17.81 11.84 -5.93
CA ALA A 121 -18.64 12.58 -6.87
C ALA A 121 -18.31 12.26 -8.34
N GLN A 122 -17.05 11.95 -8.66
CA GLN A 122 -16.64 11.50 -9.99
C GLN A 122 -17.10 10.07 -10.25
N ALA A 123 -16.93 9.16 -9.28
CA ALA A 123 -17.36 7.76 -9.39
C ALA A 123 -18.88 7.68 -9.66
N LYS A 124 -19.69 8.48 -8.95
CA LYS A 124 -21.14 8.56 -9.13
C LYS A 124 -21.59 8.96 -10.55
N LYS A 125 -20.72 9.59 -11.34
CA LYS A 125 -21.03 10.01 -12.72
C LYS A 125 -20.70 8.92 -13.74
N LEU A 126 -20.04 7.84 -13.32
CA LEU A 126 -19.78 6.70 -14.19
C LEU A 126 -21.05 5.88 -14.33
N GLU A 127 -21.26 5.31 -15.51
CA GLU A 127 -22.35 4.39 -15.80
C GLU A 127 -21.77 2.97 -15.84
N PRO A 128 -21.77 2.23 -14.72
CA PRO A 128 -21.30 0.85 -14.72
C PRO A 128 -22.25 -0.06 -15.51
N PRO A 129 -21.73 -1.02 -16.31
CA PRO A 129 -22.56 -2.03 -16.94
C PRO A 129 -23.28 -2.87 -15.88
N ALA A 130 -24.38 -3.52 -16.25
CA ALA A 130 -25.23 -4.25 -15.32
C ALA A 130 -24.45 -5.29 -14.49
N SER A 131 -23.46 -5.96 -15.09
CA SER A 131 -22.58 -6.93 -14.43
C SER A 131 -21.69 -6.32 -13.33
N MET A 132 -21.44 -5.01 -13.37
CA MET A 132 -20.50 -4.30 -12.48
C MET A 132 -21.17 -3.38 -11.47
N GLN A 133 -22.50 -3.30 -11.43
CA GLN A 133 -23.25 -2.45 -10.50
C GLN A 133 -22.87 -2.72 -9.03
N ALA A 134 -22.82 -3.99 -8.62
CA ALA A 134 -22.44 -4.37 -7.26
C ALA A 134 -20.98 -3.99 -6.94
N LEU A 135 -20.06 -4.22 -7.88
CA LEU A 135 -18.65 -3.86 -7.73
C LEU A 135 -18.46 -2.33 -7.62
N HIS A 136 -19.22 -1.57 -8.42
CA HIS A 136 -19.21 -0.12 -8.37
C HIS A 136 -19.67 0.41 -7.01
N GLN A 137 -20.75 -0.15 -6.47
CA GLN A 137 -21.24 0.22 -5.14
C GLN A 137 -20.19 -0.10 -4.05
N GLU A 138 -19.57 -1.28 -4.09
CA GLU A 138 -18.49 -1.64 -3.16
C GLU A 138 -17.30 -0.68 -3.26
N TYR A 139 -16.96 -0.23 -4.47
CA TYR A 139 -15.91 0.76 -4.68
C TYR A 139 -16.27 2.13 -4.10
N MET A 140 -17.52 2.59 -4.28
CA MET A 140 -18.01 3.82 -3.66
C MET A 140 -17.99 3.75 -2.13
N ASP A 141 -18.36 2.60 -1.56
CA ASP A 141 -18.30 2.35 -0.12
C ASP A 141 -16.85 2.42 0.39
N ALA A 142 -15.88 1.95 -0.40
CA ALA A 142 -14.47 2.07 -0.08
C ALA A 142 -14.02 3.54 -0.01
N ILE A 143 -14.42 4.38 -0.98
CA ILE A 143 -14.09 5.81 -0.98
C ILE A 143 -14.71 6.51 0.25
N LEU A 144 -15.97 6.19 0.58
CA LEU A 144 -16.64 6.72 1.77
C LEU A 144 -15.91 6.32 3.07
N LEU A 145 -15.45 5.08 3.17
CA LEU A 145 -14.67 4.63 4.34
C LEU A 145 -13.32 5.37 4.47
N TYR A 146 -12.63 5.65 3.37
CA TYR A 146 -11.41 6.48 3.40
C TYR A 146 -11.71 7.91 3.81
N ARG A 147 -12.80 8.49 3.29
CA ARG A 147 -13.29 9.83 3.66
C ARG A 147 -13.63 9.91 5.14
N ASP A 148 -14.33 8.93 5.68
CA ASP A 148 -14.69 8.91 7.10
C ASP A 148 -13.49 8.62 7.99
N SER A 149 -12.52 7.83 7.50
CA SER A 149 -11.22 7.67 8.14
C SER A 149 -10.50 9.01 8.26
N SER A 150 -10.42 9.82 7.19
CA SER A 150 -9.74 11.11 7.24
C SER A 150 -10.43 12.08 8.20
N VAL A 151 -11.77 12.14 8.19
CA VAL A 151 -12.55 12.93 9.16
C VAL A 151 -12.29 12.49 10.59
N THR A 152 -12.28 11.19 10.86
CA THR A 152 -11.99 10.65 12.20
C THR A 152 -10.57 11.04 12.63
N MET A 153 -9.59 10.90 11.74
CA MET A 153 -8.18 11.19 12.04
C MET A 153 -7.93 12.66 12.39
N ILE A 154 -8.70 13.58 11.81
CA ILE A 154 -8.64 15.03 12.12
C ILE A 154 -9.02 15.32 13.58
N LEU A 155 -9.86 14.49 14.21
CA LEU A 155 -10.28 14.68 15.61
C LEU A 155 -9.11 14.59 16.60
N VAL A 156 -8.02 13.89 16.25
CA VAL A 156 -6.77 13.87 17.04
C VAL A 156 -6.23 15.27 17.27
N ALA A 157 -6.39 16.19 16.32
CA ALA A 157 -5.93 17.56 16.49
C ALA A 157 -6.70 18.31 17.58
N ALA A 158 -7.96 17.92 17.86
CA ALA A 158 -8.80 18.56 18.86
C ALA A 158 -8.49 18.10 20.28
N ASP A 159 -8.35 16.78 20.50
CA ASP A 159 -8.26 16.21 21.86
C ASP A 159 -7.03 15.33 22.10
N GLY A 160 -6.21 15.06 21.07
CA GLY A 160 -5.01 14.23 21.17
C GLY A 160 -5.28 12.74 21.46
N ARG A 161 -6.53 12.27 21.40
CA ARG A 161 -6.86 10.89 21.74
C ARG A 161 -6.51 9.95 20.59
N ASP A 162 -5.64 9.00 20.88
CA ASP A 162 -5.19 7.98 19.94
C ASP A 162 -6.30 7.02 19.48
N GLU A 163 -7.40 6.93 20.24
CA GLU A 163 -8.59 6.16 19.85
C GLU A 163 -9.12 6.57 18.46
N HIS A 164 -9.05 7.85 18.12
CA HIS A 164 -9.43 8.33 16.80
C HIS A 164 -8.57 7.73 15.69
N LEU A 165 -7.27 7.52 15.94
CA LEU A 165 -6.37 6.86 14.98
C LEU A 165 -6.69 5.38 14.82
N ILE A 166 -7.03 4.71 15.92
CA ILE A 166 -7.43 3.29 15.90
C ILE A 166 -8.72 3.14 15.09
N GLN A 167 -9.71 3.99 15.33
CA GLN A 167 -10.98 3.97 14.59
C GLN A 167 -10.81 4.35 13.12
N ALA A 168 -9.99 5.36 12.82
CA ALA A 168 -9.65 5.74 11.45
C ALA A 168 -8.97 4.56 10.74
N GLN A 169 -7.98 3.92 11.37
CA GLN A 169 -7.28 2.79 10.79
C GLN A 169 -8.20 1.61 10.49
N LYS A 170 -9.15 1.29 11.38
CA LYS A 170 -10.16 0.24 11.13
C LYS A 170 -10.95 0.53 9.84
N LYS A 171 -11.40 1.78 9.64
CA LYS A 171 -12.10 2.20 8.41
C LYS A 171 -11.18 2.10 7.19
N SER A 172 -9.96 2.63 7.30
CA SER A 172 -8.95 2.62 6.23
C SER A 172 -8.58 1.19 5.79
N THR A 173 -8.40 0.26 6.72
CA THR A 173 -8.13 -1.16 6.41
C THR A 173 -9.30 -1.80 5.67
N LYS A 174 -10.55 -1.53 6.09
CA LYS A 174 -11.73 -2.02 5.38
C LYS A 174 -11.82 -1.44 3.97
N ALA A 175 -11.56 -0.13 3.82
CA ALA A 175 -11.52 0.53 2.52
C ALA A 175 -10.45 -0.05 1.60
N ALA A 176 -9.26 -0.35 2.14
CA ALA A 176 -8.17 -0.98 1.40
C ALA A 176 -8.56 -2.37 0.90
N GLY A 177 -9.25 -3.17 1.72
CA GLY A 177 -9.75 -4.48 1.31
C GLY A 177 -10.74 -4.40 0.13
N LEU A 178 -11.70 -3.48 0.19
CA LEU A 178 -12.64 -3.25 -0.91
C LEU A 178 -11.93 -2.73 -2.18
N THR A 179 -11.01 -1.78 -2.01
CA THR A 179 -10.23 -1.22 -3.13
C THR A 179 -9.38 -2.30 -3.81
N LEU A 180 -8.77 -3.20 -3.02
CA LEU A 180 -8.01 -4.34 -3.55
C LEU A 180 -8.92 -5.32 -4.30
N LYS A 181 -10.08 -5.68 -3.75
CA LYS A 181 -11.05 -6.54 -4.43
C LYS A 181 -11.44 -5.99 -5.80
N VAL A 182 -11.72 -4.68 -5.88
CA VAL A 182 -12.02 -4.00 -7.14
C VAL A 182 -10.83 -4.04 -8.10
N GLY A 183 -9.62 -3.79 -7.59
CA GLY A 183 -8.38 -3.89 -8.37
C GLY A 183 -8.16 -5.28 -8.97
N GLU A 184 -8.30 -6.34 -8.18
CA GLU A 184 -8.13 -7.74 -8.65
C GLU A 184 -9.18 -8.17 -9.68
N MET A 185 -10.34 -7.53 -9.68
CA MET A 185 -11.40 -7.81 -10.63
C MET A 185 -11.21 -7.06 -11.96
N LEU A 186 -10.85 -5.77 -11.90
CA LEU A 186 -10.75 -4.91 -13.08
C LEU A 186 -9.35 -4.89 -13.71
N TRP A 187 -8.31 -5.01 -12.89
CA TRP A 187 -6.91 -4.88 -13.28
C TRP A 187 -6.05 -5.94 -12.55
N PRO A 188 -6.24 -7.23 -12.87
CA PRO A 188 -5.47 -8.30 -12.23
C PRO A 188 -3.96 -8.09 -12.45
N GLY A 189 -3.17 -8.16 -11.37
CA GLY A 189 -1.74 -7.85 -11.41
C GLY A 189 -1.40 -6.38 -11.72
N GLU A 190 -2.39 -5.49 -11.65
CA GLU A 190 -2.34 -4.05 -11.93
C GLU A 190 -1.84 -3.68 -13.34
N TYR A 191 -2.33 -4.37 -14.36
CA TYR A 191 -2.25 -3.91 -15.75
C TYR A 191 -3.02 -2.59 -15.94
N LYS A 192 -2.37 -1.56 -16.49
CA LYS A 192 -3.01 -0.28 -16.83
C LYS A 192 -3.88 -0.47 -18.08
N PRO A 193 -5.16 -0.06 -18.07
CA PRO A 193 -5.98 -0.05 -19.29
C PRO A 193 -5.31 0.81 -20.37
N ASN A 194 -5.14 0.25 -21.59
CA ASN A 194 -4.62 0.98 -22.75
C ASN A 194 -5.54 2.12 -23.17
#